data_AF-A0A962Y7I7-F1
#
_entry.id   AF-A0A962Y7I7-F1
#
_cell.length_a   1.000
_cell.length_b   1.000
_cell.length_c   1.000
_cell.angle_alpha   90.00
_cell.angle_beta   90.00
_cell.angle_gamma   90.00
#
_symmetry.space_group_name_H-M   'P 1'
#
loop_
_entity.id
_entity.type
_entity.pdbx_description
1 polymer ?
#
loop_
_entity_poly.entity_id
_entity_poly.type
_entity_poly.pdbx_seq_one_letter_code
_entity_poly.pdbx_strand_id
1 'polypeptide(L)'
;IKWAEDHLKVPVIDYWWQTETGWAIAANCLGIEHLPVKPGSPTRAVPGYDVQVLDPTGQPLEAGNMGSIAIKLPLPPGCLPTLWQ
;
A
#
# COMPACT_ATOMS: atom_id res chain seq x y z
N ILE A 1 -13.96 1.99 9.05
CA ILE A 1 -12.97 2.09 10.16
C ILE A 1 -13.65 2.48 11.47
N LYS A 2 -14.23 3.69 11.59
CA LYS A 2 -14.77 4.21 12.87
C LYS A 2 -15.74 3.28 13.60
N TRP A 3 -16.72 2.71 12.90
CA TRP A 3 -17.65 1.75 13.51
C TRP A 3 -16.94 0.56 14.15
N ALA A 4 -15.94 -0.03 13.49
CA ALA A 4 -15.21 -1.19 14.01
C ALA A 4 -14.34 -0.80 15.21
N GLU A 5 -13.67 0.35 15.18
CA GLU A 5 -12.92 0.88 16.32
C GLU A 5 -13.83 1.12 17.53
N ASP A 6 -15.02 1.68 17.29
CA ASP A 6 -16.01 1.97 18.34
C ASP A 6 -16.51 0.70 19.04
N HIS A 7 -16.61 -0.43 18.33
CA HIS A 7 -17.14 -1.68 18.89
C HIS A 7 -16.05 -2.62 19.40
N LEU A 8 -14.94 -2.75 18.69
CA LEU A 8 -13.87 -3.71 19.01
C LEU A 8 -12.86 -3.15 20.00
N LYS A 9 -12.83 -1.82 20.21
CA LYS A 9 -11.91 -1.13 21.14
C LYS A 9 -10.43 -1.45 20.89
N VAL A 10 -10.08 -1.71 19.64
CA VAL A 10 -8.71 -1.93 19.16
C VAL A 10 -8.45 -1.13 17.89
N PRO A 11 -7.19 -0.79 17.58
CA PRO A 11 -6.85 -0.10 16.33
C PRO A 11 -7.27 -0.93 15.11
N VAL A 12 -7.86 -0.27 14.12
CA VAL A 12 -8.16 -0.89 12.82
C VAL A 12 -7.11 -0.45 11.82
N ILE A 13 -6.26 -1.38 11.41
CA ILE A 13 -5.17 -1.11 10.47
C ILE A 13 -5.60 -1.48 9.06
N ASP A 14 -5.79 -0.46 8.23
CA ASP A 14 -5.96 -0.63 6.80
C ASP A 14 -4.58 -0.90 6.16
N TYR A 15 -4.54 -1.91 5.29
CA TYR A 15 -3.36 -2.28 4.53
C TYR A 15 -3.80 -2.74 3.14
N TRP A 16 -3.03 -2.39 2.12
CA TRP A 16 -3.37 -2.63 0.72
C TRP A 16 -2.34 -3.55 0.05
N TRP A 17 -2.85 -4.53 -0.69
CA TRP A 17 -2.10 -5.55 -1.42
C TRP A 17 -2.99 -6.23 -2.48
N GLN A 18 -2.41 -7.16 -3.24
CA GLN A 18 -3.11 -7.99 -4.21
C GLN A 18 -2.44 -9.38 -4.32
N THR A 19 -3.08 -10.32 -4.99
CA THR A 19 -2.59 -11.70 -5.17
C THR A 19 -1.16 -11.74 -5.70
N GLU A 20 -0.86 -10.85 -6.64
CA GLU A 20 0.41 -10.70 -7.35
C GLU A 20 1.56 -10.28 -6.43
N THR A 21 1.28 -9.47 -5.41
CA THR A 21 2.34 -8.98 -4.52
C THR A 21 2.62 -9.94 -3.38
N GLY A 22 1.69 -10.83 -3.04
CA GLY A 22 1.82 -11.84 -2.00
C GLY A 22 1.83 -11.31 -0.56
N TRP A 23 2.05 -10.01 -0.37
CA TRP A 23 2.06 -9.33 0.92
C TRP A 23 1.77 -7.82 0.78
N ALA A 24 1.66 -7.13 1.92
CA ALA A 24 1.30 -5.71 2.03
C ALA A 24 2.22 -4.79 1.22
N ILE A 25 1.64 -4.03 0.27
CA ILE A 25 2.32 -2.98 -0.49
C ILE A 25 2.35 -1.70 0.33
N ALA A 26 1.23 -1.35 0.96
CA ALA A 26 1.12 -0.23 1.89
C ALA A 26 0.46 -0.67 3.19
N ALA A 27 1.03 -0.28 4.33
CA ALA A 27 0.51 -0.61 5.65
C ALA A 27 1.02 0.39 6.71
N ASN A 28 0.39 0.34 7.89
CA ASN A 28 0.98 0.85 9.11
C ASN A 28 1.82 -0.27 9.76
N CYS A 29 3.15 -0.21 9.65
CA CYS A 29 4.04 -1.25 10.15
C CYS A 29 4.19 -1.17 11.68
N LEU A 30 3.16 -1.60 12.42
CA LEU A 30 3.07 -1.48 13.88
C LEU A 30 4.25 -2.08 14.66
N GLY A 31 4.95 -3.08 14.09
CA GLY A 31 6.16 -3.66 14.68
C GLY A 31 7.41 -2.77 14.58
N ILE A 32 7.36 -1.70 13.79
CA ILE A 32 8.44 -0.72 13.62
C ILE A 32 8.04 0.58 14.30
N GLU A 33 6.93 1.19 13.86
CA GLU A 33 6.42 2.44 14.38
C GLU A 33 4.91 2.51 14.15
N HIS A 34 4.17 3.03 15.13
CA HIS A 34 2.75 3.29 14.98
C HIS A 34 2.54 4.70 14.43
N LEU A 35 2.33 4.79 13.11
CA LEU A 35 2.09 6.06 12.42
C LEU A 35 0.63 6.55 12.62
N PRO A 36 0.35 7.86 12.49
CA PRO A 36 -1.02 8.37 12.54
C PRO A 36 -1.92 7.75 11.46
N VAL A 37 -3.03 7.15 11.89
CA VAL A 37 -4.01 6.53 10.99
C VAL A 37 -4.91 7.61 10.38
N LYS A 38 -4.99 7.66 9.05
CA LYS A 38 -5.95 8.48 8.30
C LYS A 38 -7.03 7.56 7.73
N PRO A 39 -8.31 7.70 8.13
CA PRO A 39 -9.38 6.84 7.61
C PRO A 39 -9.45 6.86 6.08
N GLY A 40 -9.47 5.66 5.47
CA GLY A 40 -9.46 5.48 4.01
C GLY A 40 -8.07 5.50 3.37
N SER A 41 -7.00 5.55 4.17
CA SER A 41 -5.61 5.44 3.70
C SER A 41 -4.93 4.22 4.32
N PRO A 42 -4.19 3.42 3.53
CA PRO A 42 -3.37 2.31 4.03
C PRO A 42 -2.03 2.79 4.63
N THR A 43 -1.89 4.09 4.91
CA THR A 43 -0.71 4.73 5.54
C THR A 43 0.47 4.95 4.58
N ARG A 44 1.50 4.09 4.60
CA ARG A 44 2.76 4.31 3.85
C ARG A 44 3.14 3.04 3.09
N ALA A 45 3.93 3.20 2.03
CA ALA A 45 4.54 2.07 1.34
C ALA A 45 5.42 1.28 2.31
N VAL A 46 5.31 -0.04 2.27
CA VAL A 46 6.10 -0.96 3.08
C VAL A 46 7.53 -1.03 2.49
N PRO A 47 8.59 -1.17 3.31
CA PRO A 47 9.96 -1.23 2.81
C PRO A 47 10.15 -2.25 1.68
N GLY A 48 10.79 -1.83 0.60
CA GLY A 48 10.98 -2.63 -0.61
C GLY A 48 10.05 -2.25 -1.77
N TYR A 49 8.92 -1.59 -1.50
CA TYR A 49 8.03 -1.06 -2.53
C TYR A 49 8.29 0.43 -2.78
N ASP A 50 8.76 0.79 -3.98
CA ASP A 50 8.75 2.17 -4.49
C ASP A 50 7.43 2.41 -5.22
N VAL A 51 6.42 2.88 -4.48
CA VAL A 51 5.06 3.13 -4.96
C VAL A 51 4.96 4.54 -5.54
N GLN A 52 4.50 4.63 -6.80
CA GLN A 52 4.35 5.88 -7.54
C GLN A 52 2.94 6.00 -8.09
N VAL A 53 2.52 7.24 -8.33
CA VAL A 53 1.27 7.55 -9.05
C VAL A 53 1.69 8.10 -10.41
N LEU A 54 1.24 7.46 -11.48
CA LEU A 54 1.61 7.81 -12.85
C LEU A 54 0.41 8.39 -13.61
N ASP A 55 0.70 9.32 -14.51
CA ASP A 55 -0.25 9.80 -15.50
C ASP A 55 -0.46 8.78 -16.64
N PRO A 56 -1.42 9.01 -17.57
CA PRO A 56 -1.65 8.10 -18.69
C PRO A 56 -0.46 7.92 -19.66
N THR A 57 0.53 8.82 -19.62
CA THR A 57 1.76 8.73 -20.42
C THR A 57 2.88 7.97 -19.70
N GLY A 58 2.65 7.57 -18.44
CA GLY A 58 3.61 6.86 -17.60
C GLY A 58 4.54 7.76 -16.81
N GLN A 59 4.29 9.07 -16.75
CA GLN A 59 5.11 10.00 -15.98
C GLN A 59 4.63 10.14 -14.54
N PRO A 60 5.53 10.26 -13.54
CA PRO A 60 5.14 10.48 -12.15
C PRO A 60 4.36 11.77 -11.93
N LEU A 61 3.29 11.68 -11.15
CA LEU A 61 2.46 12.80 -10.73
C LEU A 61 2.85 13.31 -9.33
N GLU A 62 2.62 14.60 -9.09
CA GLU A 62 2.78 15.19 -7.77
C GLU A 62 1.70 14.71 -6.79
N ALA A 63 2.04 14.75 -5.50
CA ALA A 63 1.14 14.34 -4.42
C ALA A 63 -0.21 15.09 -4.47
N GLY A 64 -1.29 14.33 -4.32
CA GLY A 64 -2.66 14.86 -4.35
C GLY A 64 -3.37 14.72 -5.70
N ASN A 65 -2.64 14.39 -6.77
CA ASN A 65 -3.25 14.11 -8.08
C ASN A 65 -3.65 12.64 -8.21
N MET A 66 -4.69 12.38 -8.99
CA MET A 66 -5.18 11.04 -9.28
C MET A 66 -4.48 10.47 -10.52
N GLY A 67 -4.09 9.20 -10.44
CA GLY A 67 -3.46 8.48 -11.55
C GLY A 67 -3.38 6.99 -11.27
N SER A 68 -2.66 6.26 -12.12
CA SER A 68 -2.43 4.83 -11.97
C SER A 68 -1.40 4.56 -10.89
N ILE A 69 -1.71 3.67 -9.94
CA ILE A 69 -0.73 3.24 -8.93
C ILE A 69 0.21 2.23 -9.57
N ALA A 70 1.50 2.53 -9.56
CA ALA A 70 2.56 1.67 -10.10
C ALA A 70 3.64 1.41 -9.03
N ILE A 71 4.38 0.32 -9.21
CA ILE A 71 5.52 -0.03 -8.37
C ILE A 71 6.75 -0.07 -9.26
N LYS A 72 7.75 0.75 -8.95
CA LYS A 72 8.99 0.78 -9.72
C LYS A 72 9.78 -0.52 -9.52
N LEU A 73 10.28 -1.08 -10.61
CA LEU A 73 11.10 -2.29 -10.58
C LEU A 73 12.49 -2.03 -9.98
N PRO A 74 13.12 -3.06 -9.38
CA PRO A 74 12.60 -4.42 -9.20
C PRO A 74 11.51 -4.51 -8.13
N LEU A 75 10.55 -5.43 -8.31
CA LEU A 75 9.59 -5.75 -7.25
C LEU A 75 10.32 -6.40 -6.07
N PRO A 76 9.85 -6.18 -4.83
CA PRO A 76 10.48 -6.79 -3.67
C PRO A 76 10.24 -8.32 -3.63
N PRO A 77 10.98 -9.05 -2.78
CA PRO A 77 10.86 -10.49 -2.65
C PRO A 77 9.43 -10.94 -2.35
N GLY A 78 9.05 -12.10 -2.88
CA GLY A 78 7.73 -12.71 -2.68
C GLY A 78 6.66 -12.30 -3.69
N CYS A 79 6.90 -11.27 -4.51
CA CYS A 79 6.03 -10.97 -5.65
C CYS A 79 6.12 -12.05 -6.73
N LEU A 80 5.03 -12.25 -7.48
CA LEU A 80 5.01 -13.24 -8.56
C LEU A 80 6.06 -12.90 -9.64
N PRO A 81 6.89 -13.87 -10.07
CA PRO A 81 7.84 -13.63 -11.15
C PRO A 81 7.19 -13.73 -12.54
N THR A 82 6.17 -14.58 -12.68
CA THR A 82 5.46 -14.85 -13.95
C THR A 82 4.14 -15.58 -13.68
N LEU A 83 3.32 -15.77 -14.71
CA LEU A 83 2.15 -16.65 -14.72
C LEU A 83 2.55 -18.08 -15.12
N TRP A 84 1.78 -19.06 -14.62
CA TRP A 84 1.89 -20.45 -15.05
C TRP A 84 1.49 -20.60 -16.53
N GLN A 85 2.16 -21.50 -17.26
CA GLN A 85 1.92 -21.81 -18.68
C GLN A 85 1.27 -23.17 -18.88
#